data_AF-A0A924ZC63-F1
#
_entry.id   AF-A0A924ZC63-F1
#
_cell.length_a   1.000
_cell.length_b   1.000
_cell.length_c   1.000
_cell.angle_alpha   90.00
_cell.angle_beta   90.00
_cell.angle_gamma   90.00
#
_symmetry.space_group_name_H-M   'P 1'
#
loop_
_entity.id
_entity.type
_entity.pdbx_description
1 polymer ?
#
loop_
_entity_poly.entity_id
_entity_poly.type
_entity_poly.pdbx_seq_one_letter_code
_entity_poly.pdbx_strand_id
1 'polypeptide(L)' 'MTTHSPTLPALRRESLRDGFLHTVDLLRQRRADQIGEGDIADYVTLDWLEWNGGGLRVTTVGSNLCRQLATQQR' A
#
# COMPACT_ATOMS: atom_id res chain seq x y z
N MET A 1 -10.25 25.69 2.48
CA MET A 1 -8.98 24.98 2.29
C MET A 1 -9.29 23.65 1.61
N THR A 2 -9.09 23.55 0.30
CA THR A 2 -9.30 22.31 -0.45
C THR A 2 -8.06 21.44 -0.30
N THR A 3 -8.13 20.44 0.56
CA THR A 3 -7.15 19.35 0.61
C THR A 3 -7.20 18.60 -0.73
N HIS A 4 -6.28 18.92 -1.64
CA HIS A 4 -6.02 18.09 -2.80
C HIS A 4 -5.44 16.77 -2.28
N SER A 5 -6.26 15.72 -2.19
CA SER A 5 -5.72 14.36 -2.21
C SER A 5 -5.02 14.18 -3.56
N PRO A 6 -3.71 13.93 -3.62
CA PRO A 6 -3.05 13.70 -4.90
C PRO A 6 -3.60 12.40 -5.48
N THR A 7 -4.44 12.53 -6.50
CA THR A 7 -4.96 11.39 -7.24
C THR A 7 -3.82 10.79 -8.05
N LEU A 8 -3.23 9.69 -7.58
CA LEU A 8 -2.21 8.97 -8.35
C LEU A 8 -2.77 8.52 -9.71
N PRO A 9 -1.96 8.58 -10.79
CA PRO A 9 -2.35 8.08 -12.11
C PRO A 9 -2.89 6.65 -12.04
N ALA A 10 -3.89 6.34 -12.87
CA ALA A 10 -4.54 5.02 -12.87
C ALA A 10 -3.54 3.88 -13.05
N LEU A 11 -2.63 4.00 -14.03
CA LEU A 11 -1.57 3.02 -14.27
C LEU A 11 -0.67 2.80 -13.05
N ARG A 12 -0.28 3.88 -12.36
CA ARG A 12 0.55 3.78 -11.14
C ARG A 12 -0.19 3.06 -10.04
N ARG A 13 -1.48 3.36 -9.86
CA ARG A 13 -2.33 2.69 -8.88
C ARG A 13 -2.49 1.20 -9.18
N GLU A 14 -2.66 0.83 -10.44
CA GLU A 14 -2.75 -0.57 -10.88
C GLU A 14 -1.46 -1.33 -10.58
N SER A 15 -0.30 -0.78 -10.97
CA SER A 15 1.00 -1.37 -10.63
C SER A 15 1.20 -1.55 -9.12
N LEU A 16 0.77 -0.56 -8.32
CA LEU A 16 0.82 -0.64 -6.86
C LEU A 16 -0.11 -1.73 -6.31
N ARG A 17 -1.31 -1.94 -6.90
CA ARG A 17 -2.24 -3.03 -6.51
C ARG A 17 -1.61 -4.39 -6.78
N ASP A 18 -0.99 -4.57 -7.95
CA ASP A 18 -0.39 -5.84 -8.34
C ASP A 18 0.76 -6.23 -7.41
N GLY A 19 1.59 -5.25 -7.00
CA GLY A 19 2.67 -5.45 -6.04
C GLY A 19 2.23 -5.53 -4.57
N PHE A 20 0.98 -5.16 -4.25
CA PHE A 20 0.61 -4.89 -2.86
C PHE A 20 0.69 -6.10 -1.93
N LEU A 21 0.28 -7.28 -2.39
CA LEU A 21 0.35 -8.50 -1.58
C LEU A 21 1.81 -8.86 -1.23
N HIS A 22 2.74 -8.64 -2.15
CA HIS A 22 4.16 -8.84 -1.91
C HIS A 22 4.71 -7.83 -0.88
N THR A 23 4.33 -6.56 -1.02
CA THR A 23 4.64 -5.51 -0.04
C THR A 23 4.16 -5.88 1.37
N VAL A 24 2.93 -6.38 1.50
CA VAL A 24 2.40 -6.82 2.81
C VAL A 24 3.19 -8.01 3.38
N ASP A 25 3.61 -8.96 2.54
CA ASP A 25 4.46 -10.07 2.96
C ASP A 25 5.83 -9.59 3.49
N LEU A 26 6.47 -8.63 2.82
CA LEU A 26 7.70 -7.99 3.29
C LEU A 26 7.51 -7.30 4.64
N LEU A 27 6.40 -6.57 4.85
CA LEU A 27 6.10 -5.94 6.13
C LEU A 27 5.93 -6.99 7.25
N ARG A 28 5.28 -8.11 6.97
CA ARG A 28 5.12 -9.22 7.93
C ARG A 28 6.46 -9.86 8.31
N GLN A 29 7.41 -9.88 7.38
CA GLN A 29 8.78 -10.38 7.60
C GLN A 29 9.71 -9.33 8.23
N ARG A 30 9.22 -8.13 8.57
CA ARG A 30 10.02 -6.98 9.03
C ARG A 30 11.08 -6.52 8.01
N ARG A 31 10.80 -6.72 6.73
CA ARG A 31 11.69 -6.42 5.60
C ARG A 31 11.24 -5.17 4.84
N ALA A 32 10.85 -4.13 5.58
CA ALA A 32 10.36 -2.88 5.00
C ALA A 32 11.45 -2.15 4.19
N ASP A 33 12.72 -2.43 4.47
CA ASP A 33 13.91 -1.96 3.75
C ASP A 33 13.93 -2.34 2.26
N GLN A 34 13.17 -3.36 1.86
CA GLN A 34 13.07 -3.80 0.46
C GLN A 34 11.93 -3.16 -0.32
N ILE A 35 11.09 -2.36 0.34
CA ILE A 35 10.03 -1.63 -0.31
C ILE A 35 10.62 -0.29 -0.74
N GLY A 36 10.49 0.06 -2.02
CA GLY A 36 11.00 1.34 -2.52
C GLY A 36 10.33 2.52 -1.80
N GLU A 37 11.11 3.54 -1.44
CA GLU A 37 10.59 4.72 -0.72
C GLU A 37 9.43 5.41 -1.47
N GLY A 38 9.49 5.45 -2.81
CA GLY A 38 8.40 5.96 -3.64
C GLY A 38 7.13 5.12 -3.58
N ASP A 39 7.26 3.79 -3.52
CA ASP A 39 6.11 2.90 -3.33
C ASP A 39 5.51 3.08 -1.92
N ILE A 40 6.34 3.21 -0.88
CA ILE A 40 5.87 3.50 0.49
C ILE A 40 5.06 4.80 0.52
N ALA A 41 5.61 5.89 -0.05
CA ALA A 41 4.94 7.18 -0.08
C ALA A 41 3.60 7.11 -0.81
N ASP A 42 3.54 6.39 -1.93
CA ASP A 42 2.31 6.20 -2.69
C ASP A 42 1.29 5.33 -1.93
N TYR A 43 1.73 4.26 -1.26
CA TYR A 43 0.85 3.42 -0.44
C TYR A 43 0.27 4.19 0.75
N VAL A 44 1.05 5.07 1.37
CA VAL A 44 0.57 5.96 2.45
C VAL A 44 -0.40 7.00 1.90
N THR A 45 -0.12 7.55 0.72
CA THR A 45 -1.00 8.50 0.02
C THR A 45 -2.36 7.88 -0.32
N LEU A 46 -2.38 6.59 -0.65
CA LEU A 46 -3.60 5.83 -0.96
C LEU A 46 -4.34 5.32 0.29
N ASP A 47 -3.85 5.62 1.49
CA ASP A 47 -4.36 5.11 2.77
C ASP A 47 -4.28 3.57 2.86
N TRP A 48 -3.38 2.92 2.12
CA TRP A 48 -3.22 1.45 2.18
C TRP A 48 -2.23 1.04 3.26
N LEU A 49 -1.22 1.89 3.49
CA LEU A 49 -0.28 1.79 4.59
C LEU A 49 -0.33 3.06 5.44
N GLU A 50 0.09 2.93 6.69
CA GLU A 50 0.24 4.05 7.61
C GLU A 50 1.54 3.91 8.41
N TRP A 51 2.09 5.05 8.82
CA TRP A 51 3.17 5.08 9.79
C TRP A 51 2.59 4.90 11.19
N ASN A 52 3.12 3.92 11.93
CA ASN A 52 2.75 3.67 13.32
C ASN A 52 3.98 3.40 14.17
N GLY A 53 4.28 4.30 15.10
CA GLY A 53 5.33 4.09 16.11
C GLY A 53 6.73 3.82 15.53
N GLY A 54 7.04 4.41 14.37
CA GLY A 54 8.34 4.21 13.68
C GLY A 54 8.38 3.02 12.72
N GLY A 55 7.27 2.30 12.52
CA GLY A 55 7.15 1.25 11.52
C GLY A 55 5.99 1.50 10.55
N LEU A 56 5.94 0.73 9.47
CA LEU A 56 4.81 0.69 8.55
C LEU A 56 3.81 -0.39 8.98
N ARG A 57 2.52 -0.04 8.91
CA ARG A 57 1.42 -0.98 9.15
C ARG A 57 0.40 -0.87 8.03
N VAL A 58 -0.26 -1.99 7.73
CA VAL A 58 -1.41 -2.03 6.81
C VAL A 58 -2.64 -1.45 7.50
N THR A 59 -3.33 -0.51 6.83
CA THR A 59 -4.57 0.08 7.33
C THR A 59 -5.76 -0.86 7.15
N THR A 60 -6.94 -0.42 7.58
CA THR A 60 -8.22 -1.09 7.26
C THR A 60 -8.47 -1.13 5.74
N VAL A 61 -8.19 -0.03 5.02
CA VAL A 61 -8.39 0.04 3.57
C VAL A 61 -7.45 -0.93 2.86
N GLY A 62 -6.16 -0.94 3.23
CA GLY A 62 -5.18 -1.89 2.70
C GLY A 62 -5.59 -3.34 2.99
N SER A 63 -6.05 -3.63 4.21
CA SER A 63 -6.50 -4.99 4.57
C SER A 63 -7.69 -5.46 3.73
N ASN A 64 -8.64 -4.58 3.45
CA ASN A 64 -9.77 -4.88 2.57
C ASN A 64 -9.31 -5.12 1.12
N LEU A 65 -8.35 -4.32 0.64
CA LEU A 65 -7.75 -4.51 -0.67
C LEU A 65 -7.04 -5.86 -0.79
N CYS A 66 -6.26 -6.27 0.21
CA CYS A 66 -5.64 -7.60 0.23
C CYS A 66 -6.67 -8.72 0.07
N ARG A 67 -7.80 -8.63 0.79
CA ARG A 67 -8.89 -9.59 0.67
C ARG A 67 -9.50 -9.59 -0.74
N GLN A 68 -9.70 -8.41 -1.33
CA GLN A 68 -10.20 -8.28 -2.71
C GLN A 68 -9.22 -8.90 -3.73
N LEU A 69 -7.93 -8.62 -3.61
CA LEU A 69 -6.90 -9.16 -4.51
C LEU A 69 -6.80 -10.68 -4.39
N ALA A 70 -6.89 -11.23 -3.17
CA ALA A 70 -6.89 -12.67 -2.95
C ALA A 70 -8.11 -13.38 -3.57
N THR A 71 -9.27 -12.70 -3.63
CA THR A 71 -10.46 -13.23 -4.31
C THR A 71 -10.42 -13.09 -5.82
N GLN A 72 -9.76 -12.05 -6.35
CA GLN A 72 -9.67 -11.78 -7.79
C GLN A 72 -8.64 -12.65 -8.53
N GLN A 73 -7.71 -13.27 -7.79
CA GLN A 73 -6.71 -14.19 -8.35
C GLN A 73 -7.20 -15.64 -8.47
N ARG A 74 -8.50 -15.89 -8.30
CA ARG A 74 -9.15 -17.18 -8.55
C ARG A 74 -9.93 -17.13 -9.86
#